data_AF-A0A7W7EZI0-F1
#
_entry.id   AF-A0A7W7EZI0-F1
#
_cell.length_a   1.000
_cell.length_b   1.000
_cell.length_c   1.000
_cell.angle_alpha   90.00
_cell.angle_beta   90.00
_cell.angle_gamma   90.00
#
_symmetry.space_group_name_H-M   'P 1'
#
loop_
_entity.id
_entity.type
_entity.pdbx_description
1 polymer ?
#
loop_
_entity_poly.entity_id
_entity_poly.type
_entity_poly.pdbx_seq_one_letter_code
_entity_poly.pdbx_strand_id
1 'polypeptide(L)'
;MVKRKIEIGANGQTLDSEAVTLGQRIEERRAALGISQAELARRVGIRQSTLNSLINGDSRSSRSIIDLARELRTTPEFLLGKSDDPAGFAPSPADLPAQDRQLVDIFGSFKSSERSFLIEMLQALAENRTKPIEHVPETKQMVWPSEHAIAAMFEAQLRVYGSLEGAALARALAKRLPKGIARLQEVPLSEEPAALPADAVDDQPPASDRSEPRQARRR
;
A
#
# COMPACT_ATOMS: atom_id res chain seq x y z
N MET A 1 24.18 -56.12 7.13
CA MET A 1 24.40 -56.22 5.67
C MET A 1 23.22 -56.96 5.06
N VAL A 2 22.23 -56.25 4.52
CA VAL A 2 21.11 -56.89 3.80
C VAL A 2 21.34 -56.67 2.32
N LYS A 3 21.48 -57.78 1.60
CA LYS A 3 21.83 -57.88 0.19
C LYS A 3 20.68 -57.33 -0.66
N ARG A 4 20.91 -56.24 -1.40
CA ARG A 4 20.02 -55.81 -2.48
C ARG A 4 20.23 -56.75 -3.68
N LYS A 5 19.24 -57.57 -3.99
CA LYS A 5 19.16 -58.31 -5.26
C LYS A 5 18.57 -57.35 -6.28
N ILE A 6 19.41 -56.83 -7.19
CA ILE A 6 18.98 -55.99 -8.30
C ILE A 6 18.71 -56.94 -9.47
N GLU A 7 17.44 -57.22 -9.73
CA GLU A 7 17.01 -57.86 -10.97
C GLU A 7 16.70 -56.74 -11.97
N ILE A 8 17.50 -56.72 -13.05
CA ILE A 8 17.47 -55.70 -14.11
C ILE A 8 16.41 -56.14 -15.14
N GLY A 9 15.27 -55.44 -15.16
CA GLY A 9 14.27 -55.55 -16.22
C GLY A 9 14.61 -54.64 -17.41
N ALA A 10 14.37 -55.11 -18.63
CA ALA A 10 14.87 -54.57 -19.89
C ALA A 10 14.24 -53.25 -20.39
N ASN A 11 13.54 -52.48 -19.56
CA ASN A 11 13.03 -51.15 -19.90
C ASN A 11 13.21 -50.23 -18.68
N GLY A 12 14.42 -49.72 -18.49
CA GLY A 12 14.85 -48.88 -17.35
C GLY A 12 14.10 -47.55 -17.22
N GLN A 13 12.81 -47.61 -16.93
CA GLN A 13 12.01 -46.48 -16.50
C GLN A 13 11.46 -46.80 -15.10
N THR A 14 12.18 -46.33 -14.09
CA THR A 14 11.60 -45.99 -12.80
C THR A 14 10.63 -44.83 -13.04
N LEU A 15 9.38 -45.16 -13.36
CA LEU A 15 8.28 -44.21 -13.31
C LEU A 15 7.92 -44.01 -11.83
N ASP A 16 8.81 -43.33 -11.10
CA ASP A 16 8.46 -42.71 -9.83
C ASP A 16 7.45 -41.62 -10.15
N SER A 17 6.17 -41.96 -10.07
CA SER A 17 5.08 -41.03 -10.28
C SER A 17 5.24 -39.84 -9.31
N GLU A 18 5.47 -38.64 -9.87
CA GLU A 18 5.67 -37.35 -9.18
C GLU A 18 4.42 -36.87 -8.43
N ALA A 19 3.82 -37.72 -7.60
CA ALA A 19 2.78 -37.31 -6.67
C ALA A 19 3.44 -36.67 -5.46
N VAL A 20 3.27 -35.35 -5.30
CA VAL A 20 3.79 -34.58 -4.16
C VAL A 20 3.38 -35.26 -2.85
N THR A 21 4.38 -35.69 -2.09
CA THR A 21 4.20 -36.48 -0.86
C THR A 21 3.74 -35.61 0.32
N LEU A 22 3.16 -36.24 1.34
CA LEU A 22 2.80 -35.58 2.61
C LEU A 22 4.00 -34.82 3.18
N GLY A 23 5.19 -35.43 3.17
CA GLY A 23 6.40 -34.82 3.69
C GLY A 23 6.80 -33.54 2.94
N GLN A 24 6.71 -33.56 1.61
CA GLN A 24 6.97 -32.38 0.78
C GLN A 24 5.98 -31.25 1.07
N ARG A 25 4.68 -31.55 1.21
CA ARG A 25 3.65 -30.54 1.52
C ARG A 25 3.81 -29.95 2.92
N ILE A 26 4.20 -30.77 3.91
CA ILE A 26 4.54 -30.28 5.26
C ILE A 26 5.72 -29.31 5.19
N GLU A 27 6.78 -29.69 4.46
CA GLU A 27 8.01 -28.90 4.36
C GLU A 27 7.77 -27.57 3.63
N GLU A 28 6.98 -27.59 2.55
CA GLU A 28 6.53 -26.40 1.81
C GLU A 28 5.82 -25.39 2.74
N ARG A 29 4.80 -25.84 3.48
CA ARG A 29 4.06 -24.98 4.39
C ARG A 29 4.91 -24.48 5.55
N ARG A 30 5.77 -25.34 6.10
CA ARG A 30 6.70 -24.98 7.17
C ARG A 30 7.66 -23.87 6.71
N ALA A 31 8.23 -24.00 5.51
CA ALA A 31 9.13 -23.01 4.92
C ALA A 31 8.40 -21.68 4.66
N ALA A 32 7.18 -21.71 4.14
CA ALA A 32 6.36 -20.52 3.93
C ALA A 32 6.04 -19.75 5.23
N LEU A 33 5.95 -20.45 6.36
CA LEU A 33 5.74 -19.85 7.68
C LEU A 33 7.03 -19.43 8.40
N GLY A 34 8.21 -19.77 7.86
CA GLY A 34 9.51 -19.43 8.44
C GLY A 34 9.81 -20.09 9.80
N ILE A 35 9.11 -21.17 10.16
CA ILE A 35 9.29 -21.87 11.45
C ILE A 35 10.18 -23.11 11.27
N SER A 36 10.97 -23.48 12.28
CA SER A 36 11.81 -24.70 12.21
C SER A 36 11.00 -25.99 12.42
N GLN A 37 11.55 -27.16 12.04
CA GLN A 37 10.91 -28.45 12.34
C GLN A 37 10.74 -28.67 13.85
N ALA A 38 11.74 -28.28 14.65
CA ALA A 38 11.65 -28.37 16.11
C ALA A 38 10.51 -27.51 16.66
N GLU A 39 10.33 -26.31 16.11
CA GLU A 39 9.23 -25.42 16.49
C GLU A 39 7.87 -25.99 16.09
N LEU A 40 7.72 -26.49 14.85
CA LEU A 40 6.48 -27.13 14.41
C LEU A 40 6.12 -28.34 15.28
N ALA A 41 7.11 -29.19 15.60
CA ALA A 41 6.90 -30.36 16.45
C ALA A 41 6.40 -29.97 17.85
N ARG A 42 6.97 -28.90 18.44
CA ARG A 42 6.53 -28.36 19.73
C ARG A 42 5.08 -27.87 19.68
N ARG A 43 4.71 -27.10 18.65
CA ARG A 43 3.35 -26.55 18.50
C ARG A 43 2.29 -27.64 18.33
N VAL A 44 2.60 -28.66 17.53
CA VAL A 44 1.71 -29.81 17.29
C VAL A 44 1.67 -30.76 18.50
N GLY A 45 2.65 -30.69 19.42
CA GLY A 45 2.73 -31.57 20.58
C GLY A 45 3.28 -32.96 20.27
N ILE A 46 4.13 -33.10 19.24
CA ILE A 46 4.77 -34.36 18.85
C ILE A 46 6.29 -34.30 19.02
N ARG A 47 6.94 -35.47 19.03
CA ARG A 47 8.40 -35.55 19.05
C ARG A 47 8.95 -35.06 17.71
N GLN A 48 10.07 -34.31 17.74
CA GLN A 48 10.74 -33.85 16.52
C GLN A 48 11.16 -35.02 15.61
N SER A 49 11.56 -36.16 16.19
CA SER A 49 11.85 -37.37 15.43
C SER A 49 10.64 -37.92 14.67
N THR A 50 9.45 -37.85 15.26
CA THR A 50 8.18 -38.22 14.61
C THR A 50 7.90 -37.30 13.42
N LEU A 51 8.07 -35.99 13.60
CA LEU A 51 7.92 -35.03 12.50
C LEU A 51 8.95 -35.28 11.39
N ASN A 52 10.20 -35.55 11.74
CA ASN A 52 11.27 -35.85 10.78
C ASN A 52 10.98 -37.12 9.98
N SER A 53 10.39 -38.14 10.60
CA SER A 53 9.92 -39.35 9.91
C SER A 53 8.74 -39.10 8.98
N LEU A 54 7.86 -38.14 9.31
CA LEU A 54 6.76 -37.73 8.41
C LEU A 54 7.27 -36.96 7.20
N ILE A 55 8.32 -36.15 7.36
CA ILE A 55 8.89 -35.34 6.28
C ILE A 55 9.74 -36.18 5.32
N ASN A 56 10.58 -37.07 5.86
CA ASN A 56 11.55 -37.83 5.06
C ASN A 56 11.13 -39.27 4.74
N GLY A 57 9.99 -39.73 5.27
CA GLY A 57 9.51 -41.10 5.07
C GLY A 57 8.33 -41.18 4.09
N ASP A 58 7.97 -42.41 3.71
CA ASP A 58 6.89 -42.68 2.75
C ASP A 58 5.48 -42.66 3.38
N SER A 59 5.31 -41.94 4.48
CA SER A 59 4.04 -41.89 5.20
C SER A 59 3.01 -41.12 4.40
N ARG A 60 1.85 -41.75 4.15
CA ARG A 60 0.72 -41.12 3.44
C ARG A 60 -0.33 -40.50 4.38
N SER A 61 -0.18 -40.67 5.70
CA SER A 61 -1.09 -40.12 6.70
C SER A 61 -0.43 -40.03 8.07
N SER A 62 -1.05 -39.31 9.00
CA SER A 62 -0.62 -39.19 10.39
C SER A 62 -1.82 -39.06 11.31
N ARG A 63 -1.71 -39.52 12.56
CA ARG A 63 -2.72 -39.27 13.60
C ARG A 63 -2.80 -37.78 13.97
N SER A 64 -1.71 -37.05 13.79
CA SER A 64 -1.61 -35.61 14.07
C SER A 64 -1.93 -34.76 12.84
N ILE A 65 -2.55 -35.31 11.79
CA ILE A 65 -2.77 -34.59 10.53
C ILE A 65 -3.63 -33.33 10.70
N ILE A 66 -4.62 -33.37 11.60
CA ILE A 66 -5.51 -32.23 11.88
C ILE A 66 -4.72 -31.11 12.59
N ASP A 67 -3.93 -31.48 13.60
CA ASP A 67 -3.12 -30.52 14.36
C ASP A 67 -2.00 -29.93 13.50
N LEU A 68 -1.37 -30.76 12.65
CA LEU A 68 -0.41 -30.31 11.64
C LEU A 68 -1.05 -29.31 10.68
N ALA A 69 -2.24 -29.60 10.15
CA ALA A 69 -2.94 -28.69 9.24
C ALA A 69 -3.24 -27.34 9.90
N ARG A 70 -3.67 -27.36 11.16
CA ARG A 70 -3.94 -26.13 11.94
C ARG A 70 -2.68 -25.28 12.11
N GLU A 71 -1.59 -25.88 12.59
CA GLU A 71 -0.34 -25.15 12.83
C GLU A 71 0.32 -24.67 11.53
N LEU A 72 0.17 -25.43 10.45
CA LEU A 72 0.66 -25.09 9.11
C LEU A 72 -0.27 -24.15 8.33
N ARG A 73 -1.36 -23.69 8.97
CA ARG A 73 -2.39 -22.81 8.38
C ARG A 73 -2.82 -23.33 7.01
N THR A 74 -3.23 -24.60 6.98
CA THR A 74 -3.65 -25.32 5.77
C THR A 74 -4.74 -26.33 6.10
N THR A 75 -5.07 -27.22 5.16
CA THR A 75 -6.08 -28.27 5.34
C THR A 75 -5.47 -29.66 5.43
N PRO A 76 -6.12 -30.59 6.15
CA PRO A 76 -5.79 -32.01 6.08
C PRO A 76 -5.87 -32.54 4.65
N GLU A 77 -6.83 -32.05 3.85
CA GLU A 77 -7.01 -32.43 2.45
C GLU A 77 -5.79 -32.05 1.60
N PHE A 78 -5.26 -30.84 1.79
CA PHE A 78 -4.02 -30.42 1.14
C PHE A 78 -2.85 -31.30 1.55
N LEU A 79 -2.63 -31.48 2.86
CA LEU A 79 -1.52 -32.29 3.36
C LEU A 79 -1.58 -33.75 2.87
N LEU A 80 -2.78 -34.31 2.74
CA LEU A 80 -2.99 -35.67 2.25
C LEU A 80 -2.99 -35.78 0.71
N GLY A 81 -2.77 -34.68 -0.01
CA GLY A 81 -2.78 -34.65 -1.48
C GLY A 81 -4.17 -34.89 -2.09
N LYS A 82 -5.24 -34.64 -1.32
CA LYS A 82 -6.64 -34.71 -1.79
C LYS A 82 -7.14 -33.38 -2.35
N SER A 83 -6.39 -32.31 -2.12
CA SER A 83 -6.60 -30.96 -2.66
C SER A 83 -5.26 -30.34 -3.02
N ASP A 84 -5.23 -29.54 -4.07
CA ASP A 84 -4.07 -28.69 -4.40
C ASP A 84 -4.19 -27.27 -3.84
N ASP A 85 -5.32 -26.94 -3.22
CA ASP A 85 -5.52 -25.66 -2.54
C ASP A 85 -5.01 -25.73 -1.08
N PRO A 86 -3.91 -25.03 -0.73
CA PRO A 86 -3.42 -24.97 0.64
C PRO A 86 -4.28 -24.10 1.55
N ALA A 87 -5.19 -23.29 1.01
CA ALA A 87 -6.00 -22.35 1.77
C ALA A 87 -7.32 -23.01 2.20
N GLY A 88 -7.36 -23.55 3.42
CA GLY A 88 -8.66 -23.93 4.01
C GLY A 88 -8.71 -23.92 5.52
N PHE A 89 -7.74 -23.23 6.14
CA PHE A 89 -7.98 -22.59 7.42
C PHE A 89 -8.18 -21.09 7.13
N ALA A 90 -9.38 -20.73 6.67
CA ALA A 90 -9.78 -19.33 6.76
C ALA A 90 -9.76 -19.01 8.27
N PRO A 91 -9.01 -17.97 8.72
CA PRO A 91 -9.07 -17.55 10.12
C PRO A 91 -10.54 -17.37 10.49
N SER A 92 -10.94 -17.86 11.67
CA SER A 92 -12.28 -17.58 12.14
C SER A 92 -12.44 -16.06 12.15
N PRO A 93 -13.61 -15.49 11.83
CA PRO A 93 -13.84 -14.05 11.95
C PRO A 93 -13.50 -13.49 13.35
N ALA A 94 -13.42 -14.37 14.36
CA ALA A 94 -12.95 -14.05 15.71
C ALA A 94 -11.42 -13.89 15.84
N ASP A 95 -10.63 -14.50 14.95
CA ASP A 95 -9.16 -14.43 14.95
C ASP A 95 -8.62 -13.24 14.13
N LEU A 96 -9.51 -12.52 13.43
CA LEU A 96 -9.17 -11.34 12.65
C LEU A 96 -9.00 -10.10 13.54
N PRO A 97 -8.02 -9.22 13.23
CA PRO A 97 -7.96 -7.89 13.81
C PRO A 97 -9.31 -7.16 13.68
N ALA A 98 -9.63 -6.28 14.64
CA ALA A 98 -10.92 -5.57 14.65
C ALA A 98 -11.24 -4.87 13.33
N GLN A 99 -10.22 -4.32 12.66
CA GLN A 99 -10.36 -3.65 11.37
C GLN A 99 -10.74 -4.62 10.23
N ASP A 100 -10.13 -5.79 10.18
CA ASP A 100 -10.41 -6.81 9.17
C ASP A 100 -11.80 -7.44 9.38
N ARG A 101 -12.20 -7.63 10.64
CA ARG A 101 -13.53 -8.10 10.99
C ARG A 101 -14.61 -7.09 10.57
N GLN A 102 -14.39 -5.80 10.81
CA GLN A 102 -15.29 -4.74 10.37
C GLN A 102 -15.40 -4.71 8.84
N LEU A 103 -14.32 -4.94 8.10
CA LEU A 103 -14.36 -5.04 6.64
C LEU A 103 -15.20 -6.23 6.17
N VAL A 104 -15.07 -7.41 6.79
CA VAL A 104 -15.88 -8.59 6.47
C VAL A 104 -17.37 -8.32 6.73
N ASP A 105 -17.70 -7.68 7.85
CA ASP A 105 -19.09 -7.33 8.19
C ASP A 105 -19.69 -6.34 7.19
N ILE A 106 -18.95 -5.28 6.85
CA ILE A 106 -19.38 -4.28 5.85
C ILE A 106 -19.52 -4.94 4.47
N PHE A 107 -18.54 -5.72 4.04
CA PHE A 107 -18.58 -6.42 2.76
C PHE A 107 -19.74 -7.40 2.69
N GLY A 108 -20.05 -8.07 3.80
CA GLY A 108 -21.23 -8.92 3.97
C GLY A 108 -22.56 -8.16 3.88
N SER A 109 -22.59 -6.86 4.15
CA SER A 109 -23.81 -6.05 4.03
C SER A 109 -24.18 -5.65 2.59
N PHE A 110 -23.21 -5.69 1.66
CA PHE A 110 -23.42 -5.30 0.26
C PHE A 110 -24.11 -6.37 -0.59
N LYS A 111 -24.76 -5.96 -1.68
CA LYS A 111 -25.34 -6.88 -2.68
C LYS A 111 -24.25 -7.52 -3.54
N SER A 112 -24.57 -8.63 -4.19
CA SER A 112 -23.60 -9.37 -5.03
C SER A 112 -22.95 -8.50 -6.12
N SER A 113 -23.72 -7.61 -6.76
CA SER A 113 -23.20 -6.68 -7.78
C SER A 113 -22.21 -5.65 -7.21
N GLU A 114 -22.48 -5.14 -6.01
CA GLU A 114 -21.62 -4.18 -5.31
C GLU A 114 -20.33 -4.87 -4.84
N ARG A 115 -20.44 -6.10 -4.31
CA ARG A 115 -19.29 -6.93 -3.94
C ARG A 115 -18.40 -7.23 -5.14
N SER A 116 -18.99 -7.60 -6.28
CA SER A 116 -18.23 -7.85 -7.52
C SER A 116 -17.47 -6.62 -7.99
N PHE A 117 -18.13 -5.45 -8.01
CA PHE A 117 -17.48 -4.19 -8.37
C PHE A 117 -16.34 -3.82 -7.42
N LEU A 118 -16.53 -4.00 -6.11
CA LEU A 118 -15.50 -3.73 -5.11
C LEU A 118 -14.31 -4.69 -5.23
N ILE A 119 -14.55 -5.97 -5.50
CA ILE A 119 -13.50 -6.95 -5.77
C ILE A 119 -12.70 -6.53 -7.00
N GLU A 120 -13.37 -6.16 -8.08
CA GLU A 120 -12.74 -5.72 -9.33
C GLU A 120 -11.85 -4.47 -9.12
N MET A 121 -12.37 -3.49 -8.38
CA MET A 121 -11.60 -2.28 -8.04
C MET A 121 -10.38 -2.60 -7.15
N LEU A 122 -10.54 -3.45 -6.13
CA LEU A 122 -9.45 -3.83 -5.23
C LEU A 122 -8.38 -4.67 -5.96
N GLN A 123 -8.79 -5.55 -6.88
CA GLN A 123 -7.88 -6.30 -7.75
C GLN A 123 -7.11 -5.36 -8.67
N ALA A 124 -7.78 -4.42 -9.34
CA ALA A 124 -7.12 -3.42 -10.18
C ALA A 124 -6.10 -2.57 -9.40
N LEU A 125 -6.42 -2.21 -8.14
CA LEU A 125 -5.49 -1.52 -7.24
C LEU A 125 -4.31 -2.39 -6.81
N ALA A 126 -4.53 -3.69 -6.58
CA ALA A 126 -3.48 -4.64 -6.19
C ALA A 126 -2.53 -4.94 -7.36
N GLU A 127 -3.06 -5.12 -8.57
CA GLU A 127 -2.29 -5.34 -9.80
C GLU A 127 -1.39 -4.14 -10.14
N ASN A 128 -1.83 -2.93 -9.82
CA ASN A 128 -1.01 -1.73 -9.99
C ASN A 128 0.11 -1.59 -8.95
N ARG A 129 0.07 -2.36 -7.85
CA ARG A 129 1.16 -2.45 -6.85
C ARG A 129 2.18 -3.54 -7.15
N THR A 130 1.83 -4.53 -7.98
CA THR A 130 2.70 -5.68 -8.32
C THR A 130 3.65 -5.43 -9.49
N LYS A 131 3.50 -4.32 -10.22
CA LYS A 131 4.61 -3.82 -11.04
C LYS A 131 5.64 -3.23 -10.07
N PRO A 132 6.92 -3.65 -10.13
CA PRO A 132 7.98 -2.96 -9.41
C PRO A 132 7.83 -1.48 -9.70
N ILE A 133 7.88 -0.66 -8.66
CA ILE A 133 8.10 0.78 -8.83
C ILE A 133 9.55 0.93 -9.31
N GLU A 134 9.82 0.51 -10.55
CA GLU A 134 10.99 0.94 -11.31
C GLU A 134 10.71 2.40 -11.65
N HIS A 135 11.43 3.26 -10.93
CA HIS A 135 11.19 4.69 -10.78
C HIS A 135 9.92 5.02 -9.99
N VAL A 136 10.12 5.23 -8.69
CA VAL A 136 9.64 6.47 -8.10
C VAL A 136 10.26 7.54 -9.00
N PRO A 137 9.54 8.29 -9.87
CA PRO A 137 10.06 9.59 -10.19
C PRO A 137 10.23 10.21 -8.80
N GLU A 138 11.48 10.51 -8.41
CA GLU A 138 11.77 11.39 -7.28
C GLU A 138 10.59 12.33 -7.18
N THR A 139 9.94 12.42 -6.01
CA THR A 139 8.90 13.42 -5.80
C THR A 139 9.50 14.72 -6.27
N LYS A 140 9.23 15.07 -7.53
CA LYS A 140 9.86 16.18 -8.21
C LYS A 140 9.18 17.29 -7.49
N GLN A 141 9.89 17.84 -6.49
CA GLN A 141 9.38 18.86 -5.59
C GLN A 141 8.58 19.76 -6.48
N MET A 142 7.27 19.72 -6.32
CA MET A 142 6.38 20.45 -7.21
C MET A 142 6.68 21.89 -6.85
N VAL A 143 7.59 22.50 -7.61
CA VAL A 143 8.02 23.88 -7.38
C VAL A 143 6.77 24.69 -7.63
N TRP A 144 6.15 25.10 -6.52
CA TRP A 144 4.97 25.92 -6.56
C TRP A 144 5.44 27.32 -6.94
N PRO A 145 4.86 27.95 -7.98
CA PRO A 145 5.20 29.32 -8.31
C PRO A 145 4.92 30.24 -7.11
N SER A 146 5.66 31.34 -6.99
CA SER A 146 5.42 32.31 -5.92
C SER A 146 4.01 32.92 -6.03
N GLU A 147 3.47 33.39 -4.92
CA GLU A 147 2.17 34.06 -4.87
C GLU A 147 2.06 35.19 -5.91
N HIS A 148 3.13 35.99 -6.05
CA HIS A 148 3.21 37.07 -7.03
C HIS A 148 3.11 36.56 -8.49
N ALA A 149 3.80 35.47 -8.83
CA ALA A 149 3.74 34.87 -10.16
C ALA A 149 2.33 34.32 -10.48
N ILE A 150 1.68 33.73 -9.48
CA ILE A 150 0.30 33.24 -9.59
C ILE A 150 -0.67 34.40 -9.78
N ALA A 151 -0.51 35.49 -9.00
CA ALA A 151 -1.34 36.68 -9.11
C ALA A 151 -1.22 37.34 -10.49
N ALA A 152 0.01 37.55 -10.99
CA ALA A 152 0.24 38.12 -12.32
C ALA A 152 -0.37 37.27 -13.45
N MET A 153 -0.29 35.94 -13.33
CA MET A 153 -0.96 35.03 -14.28
C MET A 153 -2.48 35.21 -14.24
N PHE A 154 -3.08 35.27 -13.05
CA PHE A 154 -4.52 35.48 -12.91
C PHE A 154 -4.95 36.83 -13.48
N GLU A 155 -4.22 37.91 -13.20
CA GLU A 155 -4.51 39.23 -13.79
C GLU A 155 -4.52 39.18 -15.32
N ALA A 156 -3.54 38.52 -15.94
CA ALA A 156 -3.50 38.34 -17.38
C ALA A 156 -4.71 37.55 -17.90
N GLN A 157 -5.12 36.48 -17.20
CA GLN A 157 -6.32 35.72 -17.59
C GLN A 157 -7.62 36.49 -17.36
N LEU A 158 -7.71 37.30 -16.30
CA LEU A 158 -8.87 38.14 -16.01
C LEU A 158 -9.06 39.21 -17.09
N ARG A 159 -7.98 39.78 -17.65
CA ARG A 159 -8.07 40.66 -18.83
C ARG A 159 -8.63 39.96 -20.07
N VAL A 160 -8.31 38.68 -20.26
CA VAL A 160 -8.81 37.87 -21.39
C VAL A 160 -10.28 37.48 -21.20
N TYR A 161 -10.69 37.24 -19.95
CA TYR A 161 -12.04 36.83 -19.57
C TYR A 161 -12.89 37.96 -18.98
N GLY A 162 -12.59 39.22 -19.31
CA GLY A 162 -13.20 40.39 -18.69
C GLY A 162 -14.72 40.52 -18.81
N SER A 163 -15.38 39.66 -19.60
CA SER A 163 -16.85 39.57 -19.70
C SER A 163 -17.48 38.42 -18.91
N LEU A 164 -16.67 37.56 -18.26
CA LEU A 164 -17.12 36.44 -17.45
C LEU A 164 -17.09 36.82 -15.97
N GLU A 165 -18.13 36.41 -15.24
CA GLU A 165 -18.23 36.63 -13.80
C GLU A 165 -18.56 35.33 -13.05
N GLY A 166 -18.41 35.36 -11.72
CA GLY A 166 -18.84 34.31 -10.80
C GLY A 166 -18.36 32.90 -11.21
N ALA A 167 -19.27 31.93 -11.21
CA ALA A 167 -18.95 30.53 -11.47
C ALA A 167 -18.40 30.27 -12.89
N ALA A 168 -18.80 31.07 -13.89
CA ALA A 168 -18.34 30.91 -15.26
C ALA A 168 -16.87 31.31 -15.40
N LEU A 169 -16.47 32.41 -14.75
CA LEU A 169 -15.08 32.85 -14.68
C LEU A 169 -14.21 31.83 -13.92
N ALA A 170 -14.68 31.36 -12.77
CA ALA A 170 -13.96 30.37 -11.96
C ALA A 170 -13.65 29.08 -12.76
N ARG A 171 -14.64 28.57 -13.52
CA ARG A 171 -14.45 27.39 -14.39
C ARG A 171 -13.47 27.65 -15.53
N ALA A 172 -13.54 28.82 -16.16
CA ALA A 172 -12.63 29.20 -17.24
C ALA A 172 -11.17 29.27 -16.76
N LEU A 173 -10.94 29.86 -15.57
CA LEU A 173 -9.63 29.95 -14.94
C LEU A 173 -9.10 28.56 -14.54
N ALA A 174 -9.91 27.74 -13.87
CA ALA A 174 -9.53 26.39 -13.45
C ALA A 174 -9.10 25.51 -14.63
N LYS A 175 -9.77 25.62 -15.79
CA LYS A 175 -9.42 24.86 -17.00
C LYS A 175 -8.04 25.24 -17.58
N ARG A 176 -7.56 26.45 -17.31
CA ARG A 176 -6.26 26.94 -17.81
C ARG A 176 -5.13 26.86 -16.80
N LEU A 177 -5.47 26.67 -15.52
CA LEU A 177 -4.52 26.57 -14.41
C LEU A 177 -3.37 25.58 -14.66
N PRO A 178 -3.58 24.35 -15.17
CA PRO A 178 -2.48 23.39 -15.33
C PRO A 178 -1.41 23.87 -16.32
N LYS A 179 -1.84 24.50 -17.42
CA LYS A 179 -0.93 25.04 -18.45
C LYS A 179 -0.25 26.33 -17.97
N GLY A 180 -0.95 27.14 -17.17
CA GLY A 180 -0.39 28.35 -16.58
C GLY A 180 0.72 28.04 -15.58
N ILE A 181 0.46 27.10 -14.66
CA ILE A 181 1.44 26.64 -13.66
C ILE A 181 2.66 26.01 -14.33
N ALA A 182 2.47 25.14 -15.33
CA ALA A 182 3.58 24.52 -16.05
C ALA A 182 4.50 25.56 -16.73
N ARG A 183 3.94 26.63 -17.29
CA ARG A 183 4.72 27.72 -17.90
C ARG A 183 5.50 28.53 -16.87
N LEU A 184 4.93 28.75 -15.68
CA LEU A 184 5.63 29.45 -14.59
C LEU A 184 6.75 28.59 -13.98
N GLN A 185 6.66 27.27 -14.07
CA GLN A 185 7.73 26.35 -13.66
C GLN A 185 8.91 26.31 -14.63
N GLU A 186 8.71 26.71 -15.89
CA GLU A 186 9.76 26.78 -16.93
C GLU A 186 10.53 28.10 -16.94
N VAL A 187 10.03 29.14 -16.24
CA VAL A 187 10.76 30.39 -16.05
C VAL A 187 11.76 30.17 -14.89
N PRO A 188 13.07 30.28 -15.13
CA PRO A 188 14.05 30.17 -14.05
C PRO A 188 13.74 31.25 -13.01
N LEU A 189 13.72 30.84 -11.73
CA LEU A 189 13.58 31.73 -10.58
C LEU A 189 14.53 32.91 -10.79
N SER A 190 13.98 34.05 -11.18
CA SER A 190 14.77 35.27 -11.25
C SER A 190 15.14 35.58 -9.81
N GLU A 191 16.44 35.67 -9.56
CA GLU A 191 17.00 36.22 -8.34
C GLU A 191 16.20 37.47 -8.00
N GLU A 192 15.63 37.52 -6.79
CA GLU A 192 15.06 38.76 -6.28
C GLU A 192 16.11 39.85 -6.48
N PRO A 193 15.79 40.96 -7.17
CA PRO A 193 16.72 42.08 -7.22
C PRO A 193 16.95 42.50 -5.77
N ALA A 194 18.22 42.45 -5.36
CA ALA A 194 18.68 42.84 -4.03
C ALA A 194 17.90 44.05 -3.54
N ALA A 195 17.28 43.89 -2.36
CA ALA A 195 16.52 44.92 -1.69
C ALA A 195 17.23 46.26 -1.81
N LEU A 196 16.58 47.22 -2.48
CA LEU A 196 16.96 48.61 -2.44
C LEU A 196 16.97 49.03 -0.96
N PRO A 197 18.04 49.66 -0.45
CA PRO A 197 18.10 50.07 0.94
C PRO A 197 16.94 51.01 1.27
N ALA A 198 16.23 50.68 2.34
CA ALA A 198 15.01 51.32 2.80
C ALA A 198 15.28 52.65 3.53
N ASP A 199 15.93 53.60 2.87
CA ASP A 199 16.07 54.97 3.37
C ASP A 199 15.91 55.97 2.22
N ALA A 200 14.65 56.36 1.96
CA ALA A 200 14.26 57.72 1.57
C ALA A 200 12.85 57.72 0.95
N VAL A 201 11.81 57.83 1.78
CA VAL A 201 10.70 58.77 1.51
C VAL A 201 10.15 59.22 2.86
N ASP A 202 10.59 60.40 3.24
CA ASP A 202 9.97 61.26 4.25
C ASP A 202 8.59 61.67 3.72
N ASP A 203 7.51 61.33 4.42
CA ASP A 203 6.19 61.92 4.14
C ASP A 203 5.39 62.03 5.44
N GLN A 204 5.50 63.21 6.03
CA GLN A 204 4.77 63.63 7.23
C GLN A 204 3.30 63.89 6.89
N PRO A 205 2.31 63.31 7.60
CA PRO A 205 0.91 63.57 7.32
C PRO A 205 0.48 64.96 7.82
N PRO A 206 -0.48 65.64 7.15
CA PRO A 206 -0.83 67.02 7.44
C PRO A 206 -1.68 67.17 8.71
N ALA A 207 -1.39 68.23 9.45
CA ALA A 207 -2.13 68.68 10.62
C ALA A 207 -3.55 69.15 10.27
N SER A 208 -4.54 68.67 11.00
CA SER A 208 -5.84 69.30 11.27
C SER A 208 -6.52 68.50 12.38
N ASP A 209 -7.30 69.00 13.32
CA ASP A 209 -7.66 70.33 13.81
C ASP A 209 -8.45 70.08 15.13
N ARG A 210 -8.44 71.04 16.05
CA ARG A 210 -9.37 71.25 17.20
C ARG A 210 -9.38 70.25 18.36
N SER A 211 -8.97 70.72 19.54
CA SER A 211 -9.88 71.24 20.60
C SER A 211 -9.20 71.24 21.98
N GLU A 212 -8.79 72.44 22.39
CA GLU A 212 -8.69 73.05 23.74
C GLU A 212 -9.54 72.45 24.91
N PRO A 213 -9.39 72.90 26.19
CA PRO A 213 -8.24 73.53 26.88
C PRO A 213 -8.12 73.22 28.41
N ARG A 214 -7.14 73.87 29.06
CA ARG A 214 -7.05 74.29 30.51
C ARG A 214 -6.77 73.24 31.59
N GLN A 215 -5.63 73.41 32.27
CA GLN A 215 -5.51 73.85 33.68
C GLN A 215 -4.00 73.90 34.06
N ALA A 216 -3.42 75.09 34.26
CA ALA A 216 -3.33 75.84 35.51
C ALA A 216 -2.10 75.49 36.39
N ARG A 217 -1.11 76.41 36.33
CA ARG A 217 -0.26 76.94 37.42
C ARG A 217 0.00 76.07 38.67
N ARG A 218 1.29 75.88 38.96
CA ARG A 218 2.00 76.29 40.21
C ARG A 218 3.50 76.03 39.97
N ARG A 219 4.30 77.10 39.83
CA ARG A 219 5.17 77.70 40.86
C ARG A 219 6.26 76.76 41.34
#